data_AF-A0A1M3KPV0-F1
#
_entry.id   AF-A0A1M3KPV0-F1
#
_cell.length_a   1.000
_cell.length_b   1.000
_cell.length_c   1.000
_cell.angle_alpha   90.00
_cell.angle_beta   90.00
_cell.angle_gamma   90.00
#
_symmetry.space_group_name_H-M   'P 1'
#
loop_
_entity.id
_entity.type
_entity.pdbx_description
1 polymer ?
#
loop_
_entity_poly.entity_id
_entity_poly.type
_entity_poly.pdbx_seq_one_letter_code
_entity_poly.pdbx_strand_id
1 'polypeptide(L)'
;MEPSCDTLDASTMALIPIDATALAAVTTITVFSVEECSGLADLAALDAGALTALDTNPMVLDALAAQGESGAEIIAYKLEGTSLTVYVRDRE
;
A
#
# COMPACT_ATOMS: atom_id res chain seq x y z
N MET A 1 2.22 -17.33 8.74
CA MET A 1 0.92 -17.41 8.06
C MET A 1 0.92 -16.26 7.09
N GLU A 2 1.58 -16.44 5.94
CA GLU A 2 1.51 -15.46 4.87
C GLU A 2 0.05 -15.32 4.44
N PRO A 3 -0.52 -14.11 4.38
CA PRO A 3 -1.84 -13.93 3.81
C PRO A 3 -1.75 -14.20 2.32
N SER A 4 -2.26 -15.37 1.91
CA SER A 4 -2.41 -15.70 0.50
C SER A 4 -3.38 -14.72 -0.14
N CYS A 5 -3.05 -14.27 -1.35
CA CYS A 5 -3.80 -13.33 -2.19
C CYS A 5 -5.27 -13.70 -2.41
N ASP A 6 -5.64 -14.96 -2.16
CA ASP A 6 -7.02 -15.47 -2.16
C ASP A 6 -7.93 -14.74 -1.14
N THR A 7 -7.33 -14.19 -0.07
CA THR A 7 -8.03 -13.39 0.95
C THR A 7 -7.93 -11.88 0.74
N LEU A 8 -7.14 -11.43 -0.25
CA LEU A 8 -7.03 -10.01 -0.57
C LEU A 8 -8.24 -9.60 -1.41
N ASP A 9 -9.22 -9.00 -0.74
CA ASP A 9 -10.38 -8.42 -1.41
C ASP A 9 -9.99 -7.09 -2.06
N ALA A 10 -9.64 -7.14 -3.33
CA ALA A 10 -9.32 -5.96 -4.15
C ALA A 10 -10.43 -4.90 -4.13
N SER A 11 -11.69 -5.30 -3.94
CA SER A 11 -12.83 -4.37 -3.84
C SER A 11 -12.77 -3.51 -2.57
N THR A 12 -11.97 -3.92 -1.58
CA THR A 12 -11.71 -3.14 -0.36
C THR A 12 -10.46 -2.28 -0.44
N MET A 13 -9.69 -2.38 -1.53
CA MET A 13 -8.51 -1.56 -1.77
C MET A 13 -8.93 -0.22 -2.34
N ALA A 14 -8.31 0.84 -1.81
CA ALA A 14 -8.52 2.19 -2.28
C ALA A 14 -7.54 2.47 -3.43
N LEU A 15 -8.10 2.76 -4.60
CA LEU A 15 -7.39 3.30 -5.76
C LEU A 15 -7.63 4.82 -5.92
N ILE A 16 -8.40 5.39 -5.01
CA ILE A 16 -8.75 6.81 -4.96
C ILE A 16 -7.59 7.64 -4.37
N PRO A 17 -7.59 8.98 -4.51
CA PRO A 17 -6.61 9.83 -3.84
C PRO A 17 -6.72 9.70 -2.30
N ILE A 18 -5.58 9.51 -1.63
CA ILE A 18 -5.51 9.59 -0.16
C ILE A 18 -5.43 11.07 0.26
N ASP A 19 -6.31 11.49 1.18
CA ASP A 19 -6.27 12.85 1.72
C ASP A 19 -5.09 13.00 2.68
N ALA A 20 -4.32 14.07 2.55
CA ALA A 20 -3.17 14.32 3.42
C ALA A 20 -3.56 14.40 4.91
N THR A 21 -4.77 14.86 5.23
CA THR A 21 -5.31 14.88 6.60
C THR A 21 -5.56 13.47 7.11
N ALA A 22 -6.09 12.60 6.25
CA ALA A 22 -6.34 11.21 6.58
C ALA A 22 -5.00 10.46 6.79
N LEU A 23 -4.02 10.74 5.93
CA LEU A 23 -2.67 10.18 6.05
C LEU A 23 -1.95 10.65 7.32
N ALA A 24 -2.15 11.91 7.74
CA ALA A 24 -1.61 12.43 9.01
C ALA A 24 -2.30 11.85 10.25
N ALA A 25 -3.53 11.34 10.11
CA ALA A 25 -4.24 10.64 11.18
C ALA A 25 -3.86 9.16 11.30
N VAL A 26 -3.04 8.64 10.36
CA VAL A 26 -2.55 7.26 10.41
C VAL A 26 -1.59 7.10 11.58
N THR A 27 -1.89 6.12 12.44
CA THR A 27 -1.04 5.75 13.57
C THR A 27 -0.35 4.42 13.37
N THR A 28 -0.86 3.61 12.44
CA THR A 28 -0.41 2.25 12.20
C THR A 28 -0.27 2.03 10.72
N ILE A 29 0.94 1.65 10.30
CA ILE A 29 1.23 1.32 8.91
C ILE A 29 1.61 -0.15 8.84
N THR A 30 1.02 -0.85 7.90
CA THR A 30 1.31 -2.25 7.61
C THR A 30 1.67 -2.35 6.14
N VAL A 31 2.84 -2.90 5.84
CA VAL A 31 3.27 -3.14 4.46
C VAL A 31 3.04 -4.61 4.13
N PHE A 32 2.39 -4.86 3.00
CA PHE A 32 2.19 -6.18 2.41
C PHE A 32 2.88 -6.26 1.06
N SER A 33 3.85 -7.16 0.95
CA SER A 33 4.41 -7.57 -0.34
C SER A 33 3.45 -8.51 -1.06
N VAL A 34 3.21 -8.26 -2.34
CA VAL A 34 2.25 -9.00 -3.17
C VAL A 34 2.94 -9.87 -4.24
N GLU A 35 4.16 -10.34 -3.97
CA GLU A 35 5.00 -11.12 -4.88
C GLU A 35 4.27 -12.31 -5.55
N GLU A 36 3.28 -12.91 -4.87
CA GLU A 36 2.49 -14.05 -5.39
C GLU A 36 1.06 -13.67 -5.84
N CYS A 37 0.67 -12.40 -5.82
CA CYS A 37 -0.67 -11.98 -6.23
C CYS A 37 -0.73 -11.72 -7.74
N SER A 38 -0.69 -12.76 -8.55
CA SER A 38 -0.83 -12.65 -10.00
C SER A 38 -2.13 -11.93 -10.44
N GLY A 39 -3.16 -11.90 -9.58
CA GLY A 39 -4.42 -11.18 -9.81
C GLY A 39 -4.39 -9.68 -9.49
N LEU A 40 -3.40 -9.19 -8.74
CA LEU A 40 -3.27 -7.75 -8.43
C LEU A 40 -2.46 -6.97 -9.47
N ALA A 41 -1.79 -7.66 -10.39
CA ALA A 41 -1.13 -7.03 -11.53
C ALA A 41 -2.11 -6.24 -12.42
N ASP A 42 -3.41 -6.52 -12.31
CA ASP A 42 -4.49 -5.83 -13.01
C ASP A 42 -5.23 -4.80 -12.14
N LEU A 43 -4.81 -4.58 -10.88
CA LEU A 43 -5.34 -3.45 -10.12
C LEU A 43 -4.88 -2.15 -10.75
N ALA A 44 -5.82 -1.63 -11.54
CA ALA A 44 -5.77 -0.38 -12.26
C ALA A 44 -5.04 0.68 -11.43
N ALA A 45 -3.96 1.19 -12.03
CA ALA A 45 -3.10 2.28 -11.59
C ALA A 45 -3.67 3.06 -10.41
N LEU A 46 -3.02 2.91 -9.25
CA LEU A 46 -3.19 3.82 -8.13
C LEU A 46 -3.18 5.27 -8.65
N ASP A 47 -4.09 6.11 -8.15
CA ASP A 47 -4.09 7.52 -8.51
C ASP A 47 -2.69 8.13 -8.28
N ALA A 48 -2.18 8.85 -9.29
CA ALA A 48 -0.83 9.41 -9.23
C ALA A 48 -0.64 10.38 -8.04
N GLY A 49 -1.72 11.04 -7.60
CA GLY A 49 -1.75 11.86 -6.40
C GLY A 49 -1.64 11.04 -5.12
N ALA A 50 -2.35 9.91 -5.02
CA ALA A 50 -2.18 8.97 -3.90
C ALA A 50 -0.76 8.41 -3.85
N LEU A 51 -0.22 8.00 -5.00
CA LEU A 51 1.13 7.46 -5.13
C LEU A 51 2.17 8.47 -4.64
N THR A 52 2.05 9.73 -5.09
CA THR A 52 2.93 10.82 -4.63
C THR A 52 2.79 11.06 -3.13
N ALA A 53 1.57 11.06 -2.59
CA ALA A 53 1.33 11.29 -1.17
C ALA A 53 1.94 10.16 -0.31
N LEU A 54 1.85 8.90 -0.75
CA LEU A 54 2.44 7.75 -0.07
C LEU A 54 3.97 7.73 -0.19
N ASP A 55 4.49 7.97 -1.39
CA ASP A 55 5.94 7.99 -1.68
C ASP A 55 6.67 9.14 -0.96
N THR A 56 5.99 10.26 -0.76
CA THR A 56 6.55 11.40 -0.01
C THR A 56 6.28 11.34 1.50
N ASN A 57 5.50 10.35 1.97
CA ASN A 57 5.17 10.27 3.39
C ASN A 57 6.29 9.57 4.17
N PRO A 58 6.90 10.23 5.17
CA PRO A 58 8.02 9.67 5.91
C PRO A 58 7.64 8.43 6.72
N MET A 59 6.39 8.31 7.18
CA MET A 59 5.95 7.12 7.92
C MET A 59 5.80 5.91 7.00
N VAL A 60 5.33 6.12 5.77
CA VAL A 60 5.23 5.06 4.76
C VAL A 60 6.63 4.60 4.34
N LEU A 61 7.53 5.55 4.07
CA LEU A 61 8.94 5.25 3.77
C LEU A 61 9.65 4.51 4.90
N ASP A 62 9.41 4.90 6.15
CA ASP A 62 9.97 4.22 7.32
C ASP A 62 9.41 2.80 7.46
N ALA A 63 8.11 2.60 7.23
CA ALA A 63 7.48 1.29 7.27
C ALA A 63 7.98 0.37 6.14
N LEU A 64 8.16 0.90 4.92
CA LEU A 64 8.77 0.19 3.80
C LEU A 64 10.19 -0.25 4.15
N ALA A 65 11.00 0.67 4.69
CA ALA A 65 12.36 0.39 5.10
C ALA A 65 12.44 -0.63 6.25
N ALA A 66 11.54 -0.53 7.22
CA ALA A 66 11.45 -1.48 8.33
C ALA A 66 11.14 -2.91 7.85
N GLN A 67 10.41 -3.02 6.74
CA GLN A 67 10.03 -4.30 6.12
C GLN A 67 11.02 -4.76 5.04
N GLY A 68 12.04 -3.96 4.74
CA GLY A 68 13.04 -4.26 3.71
C GLY A 68 12.60 -3.97 2.28
N GLU A 69 11.47 -3.27 2.10
CA GLU A 69 10.81 -3.02 0.81
C GLU A 69 11.03 -1.59 0.29
N SER A 70 12.15 -0.95 0.66
CA SER A 70 12.50 0.41 0.22
C SER A 70 12.63 0.60 -1.29
N GLY A 71 12.65 -0.49 -2.07
CA GLY A 71 12.67 -0.47 -3.54
C GLY A 71 11.39 -0.98 -4.20
N ALA A 72 10.41 -1.42 -3.40
CA ALA A 72 9.17 -1.98 -3.90
C ALA A 72 8.26 -0.89 -4.46
N GLU A 73 7.49 -1.23 -5.49
CA GLU A 73 6.52 -0.31 -6.08
C GLU A 73 5.18 -0.42 -5.34
N ILE A 74 4.67 0.69 -4.85
CA ILE A 74 3.34 0.76 -4.24
C ILE A 74 2.29 0.65 -5.34
N ILE A 75 1.45 -0.39 -5.26
CA ILE A 75 0.41 -0.67 -6.26
C ILE A 75 -1.00 -0.44 -5.74
N ALA A 76 -1.21 -0.57 -4.43
CA ALA A 76 -2.51 -0.39 -3.78
C ALA A 76 -2.31 0.11 -2.35
N TYR A 77 -3.34 0.73 -1.79
CA TYR A 77 -3.40 0.95 -0.35
C TYR A 77 -4.81 0.72 0.16
N LYS A 78 -4.95 0.54 1.46
CA LYS A 78 -6.24 0.45 2.16
C LYS A 78 -6.14 1.24 3.44
N LEU A 79 -7.06 2.18 3.63
CA LEU A 79 -7.15 2.99 4.84
C LEU A 79 -8.41 2.60 5.60
N GLU A 80 -8.25 2.00 6.79
CA GLU A 80 -9.34 1.70 7.70
C GLU A 80 -9.19 2.52 8.97
N GLY A 81 -9.86 3.68 9.01
CA GLY A 81 -9.77 4.61 10.13
C GLY A 81 -8.38 5.23 10.24
N THR A 82 -7.58 4.76 11.21
CA THR A 82 -6.19 5.21 11.46
C THR A 82 -5.15 4.15 11.10
N SER A 83 -5.58 3.04 10.51
CA SER A 83 -4.70 1.96 10.04
C SER A 83 -4.56 2.04 8.53
N LEU A 84 -3.34 2.25 8.05
CA LEU A 84 -2.99 2.22 6.64
C LEU A 84 -2.29 0.91 6.31
N THR A 85 -2.84 0.20 5.35
CA THR A 85 -2.22 -0.97 4.75
C THR A 85 -1.72 -0.59 3.37
N VAL A 86 -0.43 -0.73 3.12
CA VAL A 86 0.21 -0.44 1.84
C VAL A 86 0.56 -1.76 1.18
N TYR A 87 0.15 -1.93 -0.06
CA TYR A 87 0.47 -3.11 -0.86
C TYR A 87 1.54 -2.73 -1.86
N VAL A 88 2.66 -3.45 -1.79
CA VAL A 88 3.79 -3.22 -2.66
C VAL A 88 4.14 -4.47 -3.44
N ARG A 89 4.73 -4.30 -4.61
CA ARG A 89 5.32 -5.37 -5.39
C ARG A 89 6.82 -5.17 -5.46
N ASP A 90 7.58 -6.25 -5.32
CA ASP A 90 9.00 -6.20 -5.60
C ASP A 90 9.21 -5.85 -7.09
N ARG A 91 10.15 -4.93 -7.34
CA ARG A 91 10.59 -4.62 -8.70
C ARG A 91 11.85 -5.44 -8.98
N GLU A 92 11.66 -6.72 -9.28
CA GLU A 92 12.72 -7.56 -9.85
C GLU A 92 13.21 -7.02 -11.21
#